data_AF-A0A659R649-F1
#
_entry.id   AF-A0A659R649-F1
#
_cell.length_a   1.000
_cell.length_b   1.000
_cell.length_c   1.000
_cell.angle_alpha   90.00
_cell.angle_beta   90.00
_cell.angle_gamma   90.00
#
_symmetry.space_group_name_H-M   'P 1'
#
loop_
_entity.id
_entity.type
_entity.pdbx_description
1 polymer ?
#
loop_
_entity_poly.entity_id
_entity_poly.type
_entity_poly.pdbx_seq_one_letter_code
_entity_poly.pdbx_strand_id
1 'polypeptide(L)'
;SGQPREWHGEVMPEDKCHCCQFPAPLRPHVVWFGEMPLGMDEIYMALSMADIFIAIGTSGHVYPAAGFVHEAKLHVADTVQLNLESIQLDSEVAAAP
;
A
#
# COMPACT_ATOMS: atom_id res chain seq x y z
N SER A 1 -13.03 -11.16 -14.78
CA SER A 1 -12.45 -11.71 -13.52
C SER A 1 -11.92 -10.57 -12.68
N GLY A 2 -11.58 -10.80 -11.40
CA GLY A 2 -10.87 -9.81 -10.59
C GLY A 2 -11.74 -8.78 -9.84
N GLN A 3 -13.05 -8.99 -9.76
CA GLN A 3 -13.89 -8.13 -8.91
C GLN A 3 -13.69 -8.48 -7.42
N PRO A 4 -13.28 -7.52 -6.57
CA PRO A 4 -13.24 -7.69 -5.11
C PRO A 4 -14.64 -7.95 -4.58
N ARG A 5 -14.72 -8.65 -3.44
CA ARG A 5 -15.97 -8.98 -2.78
C ARG A 5 -15.75 -9.00 -1.28
N GLU A 6 -16.76 -8.59 -0.53
CA GLU A 6 -16.77 -8.86 0.90
C GLU A 6 -16.92 -10.36 1.14
N TRP A 7 -16.06 -10.89 2.01
CA TRP A 7 -16.03 -12.30 2.35
C TRP A 7 -15.57 -12.44 3.79
N HIS A 8 -16.44 -12.99 4.64
CA HIS A 8 -16.18 -13.14 6.09
C HIS A 8 -15.93 -14.59 6.52
N GLY A 9 -16.12 -15.56 5.63
CA GLY A 9 -15.90 -16.99 5.89
C GLY A 9 -14.53 -17.47 5.41
N GLU A 10 -14.29 -18.77 5.54
CA GLU A 10 -13.16 -19.43 4.90
C GLU A 10 -13.35 -19.45 3.38
N VAL A 11 -12.25 -19.47 2.63
CA VAL A 11 -12.27 -19.65 1.17
C VAL A 11 -11.94 -21.10 0.88
N MET A 12 -12.93 -21.84 0.38
CA MET A 12 -12.83 -23.25 0.07
C MET A 12 -12.49 -23.47 -1.42
N PRO A 13 -11.91 -24.64 -1.79
CA PRO A 13 -11.60 -24.98 -3.17
C PRO A 13 -12.80 -24.96 -4.13
N GLU A 14 -14.03 -25.11 -3.64
CA GLU A 14 -15.28 -25.02 -4.38
C GLU A 14 -15.76 -23.59 -4.61
N ASP A 15 -15.25 -22.61 -3.86
CA ASP A 15 -15.67 -21.21 -4.00
C ASP A 15 -15.13 -20.63 -5.31
N LYS A 16 -16.03 -20.01 -6.08
CA LYS A 16 -15.74 -19.49 -7.42
C LYS A 16 -16.31 -18.10 -7.62
N CYS A 17 -15.75 -17.38 -8.58
CA CYS A 17 -16.28 -16.09 -8.96
C CYS A 17 -17.60 -16.23 -9.75
N HIS A 18 -18.47 -15.25 -9.59
CA HIS A 18 -19.75 -15.12 -10.32
C HIS A 18 -19.68 -14.07 -11.44
N CYS A 19 -18.53 -13.44 -11.63
CA CYS A 19 -18.35 -12.34 -12.60
C CYS A 19 -17.76 -12.81 -13.94
N CYS A 20 -17.54 -14.11 -14.10
CA CYS A 20 -16.98 -14.71 -15.29
C CYS A 20 -17.96 -15.70 -15.89
N GLN A 21 -17.96 -15.81 -17.21
CA GLN A 21 -18.70 -16.86 -17.93
C GLN A 21 -18.23 -18.26 -17.52
N PHE A 22 -16.92 -18.43 -17.31
CA PHE A 22 -16.32 -19.61 -16.72
C PHE A 22 -15.84 -19.27 -15.30
N PRO A 23 -16.47 -19.81 -14.25
CA PRO A 23 -16.11 -19.50 -12.86
C PRO A 23 -14.66 -19.85 -12.56
N ALA A 24 -13.92 -18.89 -11.99
CA ALA A 24 -12.52 -19.05 -11.62
C ALA A 24 -12.37 -19.13 -10.08
N PRO A 25 -11.33 -19.79 -9.56
CA PRO A 25 -11.05 -19.82 -8.12
C PRO A 25 -10.92 -18.43 -7.52
N LEU A 26 -11.36 -18.28 -6.26
CA LEU A 26 -11.14 -17.07 -5.49
C LEU A 26 -9.72 -17.03 -4.91
N ARG A 27 -9.23 -15.83 -4.66
CA ARG A 27 -8.04 -15.56 -3.85
C ARG A 27 -8.33 -14.41 -2.90
N PRO A 28 -7.62 -14.29 -1.76
CA PRO A 28 -7.70 -13.11 -0.93
C PRO A 28 -7.42 -11.85 -1.76
N HIS A 29 -8.22 -10.80 -1.52
CA HIS A 29 -7.97 -9.47 -2.08
C HIS A 29 -6.88 -8.78 -1.26
N VAL A 30 -5.67 -9.34 -1.32
CA VAL A 30 -4.48 -8.91 -0.61
C VAL A 30 -3.36 -8.81 -1.64
N VAL A 31 -2.62 -7.71 -1.59
CA VAL A 31 -1.42 -7.49 -2.38
C VAL A 31 -0.28 -8.28 -1.75
N TRP A 32 0.30 -9.21 -2.50
CA TRP A 32 1.49 -9.94 -2.09
C TRP A 32 2.77 -9.22 -2.52
N PHE A 33 3.90 -9.61 -1.94
CA PHE A 33 5.20 -9.11 -2.39
C PHE A 33 5.42 -9.44 -3.87
N GLY A 34 5.89 -8.45 -4.63
CA GLY A 34 6.04 -8.54 -6.08
C GLY A 34 4.78 -8.18 -6.88
N GLU A 35 3.63 -7.97 -6.22
CA GLU A 35 2.43 -7.43 -6.86
C GLU A 35 2.38 -5.90 -6.70
N MET A 36 1.70 -5.23 -7.62
CA MET A 36 1.49 -3.79 -7.56
C MET A 36 0.49 -3.44 -6.44
N PRO A 37 0.80 -2.47 -5.56
CA PRO A 37 -0.16 -1.98 -4.59
C PRO A 37 -1.37 -1.33 -5.27
N LEU A 38 -2.49 -1.33 -4.56
CA LEU A 38 -3.75 -0.77 -5.03
C LEU A 38 -3.76 0.75 -4.84
N GLY A 39 -4.40 1.48 -5.76
CA GLY A 39 -4.69 2.90 -5.59
C GLY A 39 -3.47 3.83 -5.65
N MET A 40 -2.36 3.40 -6.24
CA MET A 40 -1.11 4.18 -6.25
C MET A 40 -1.28 5.59 -6.81
N ASP A 41 -2.03 5.78 -7.91
CA ASP A 41 -2.24 7.10 -8.51
C ASP A 41 -2.95 8.07 -7.55
N GLU A 42 -3.97 7.60 -6.84
CA GLU A 42 -4.70 8.39 -5.84
C GLU A 42 -3.81 8.70 -4.64
N ILE A 43 -3.00 7.74 -4.20
CA ILE A 43 -2.05 7.91 -3.11
C ILE A 43 -1.01 8.99 -3.46
N TYR A 44 -0.38 8.92 -4.63
CA TYR A 44 0.61 9.92 -5.04
C TYR A 44 0.00 11.30 -5.22
N MET A 45 -1.21 11.39 -5.78
CA MET A 45 -1.94 12.65 -5.86
C MET A 45 -2.18 13.23 -4.47
N ALA A 46 -2.64 12.43 -3.51
CA ALA A 46 -2.84 12.87 -2.13
C ALA A 46 -1.54 13.31 -1.45
N LEU A 47 -0.43 12.57 -1.64
CA LEU A 47 0.89 12.95 -1.12
C LEU A 47 1.34 14.31 -1.65
N SER A 48 1.09 14.61 -2.92
CA SER A 48 1.47 15.89 -3.53
C SER A 48 0.66 17.10 -3.08
N MET A 49 -0.52 16.87 -2.51
CA MET A 49 -1.43 17.93 -2.05
C MET A 49 -1.46 18.07 -0.53
N ALA A 50 -0.78 17.18 0.20
CA ALA A 50 -0.84 17.15 1.65
C ALA A 50 -0.07 18.31 2.26
N ASP A 51 -0.70 19.07 3.16
CA ASP A 51 0.02 20.00 4.02
C ASP A 51 0.77 19.27 5.16
N ILE A 52 0.20 18.17 5.63
CA ILE A 52 0.74 17.33 6.70
C ILE A 52 0.61 15.86 6.29
N PHE A 53 1.71 15.12 6.36
CA PHE A 53 1.75 13.67 6.20
C PHE A 53 2.11 13.00 7.52
N ILE A 54 1.32 12.00 7.94
CA ILE A 54 1.54 11.28 9.20
C ILE A 54 1.68 9.78 8.91
N ALA A 55 2.85 9.21 9.23
CA ALA A 55 3.08 7.77 9.21
C ALA A 55 2.88 7.18 10.62
N ILE A 56 1.98 6.21 10.76
CA ILE A 56 1.61 5.60 12.03
C ILE A 56 1.80 4.08 11.97
N GLY A 57 2.49 3.50 12.94
CA GLY A 57 2.71 2.06 13.06
C GLY A 57 3.50 1.43 11.90
N THR A 58 4.27 2.22 11.15
CA THR A 58 5.04 1.70 10.01
C THR A 58 6.41 1.18 10.45
N SER A 59 6.95 0.17 9.77
CA SER A 59 8.29 -0.36 10.05
C SER A 59 9.40 0.27 9.18
N GLY A 60 9.04 0.98 8.11
CA GLY A 60 10.00 1.59 7.19
C GLY A 60 10.65 0.61 6.21
N HIS A 61 10.27 -0.68 6.22
CA HIS A 61 10.91 -1.72 5.41
C HIS A 61 10.11 -2.15 4.17
N VAL A 62 8.82 -1.80 4.09
CA VAL A 62 7.93 -2.26 3.01
C VAL A 62 7.75 -1.16 1.97
N TYR A 63 8.35 -1.37 0.80
CA TYR A 63 8.22 -0.46 -0.33
C TYR A 63 6.99 -0.81 -1.19
N PRO A 64 6.33 0.18 -1.81
CA PRO A 64 6.71 1.61 -1.86
C PRO A 64 6.30 2.45 -0.64
N ALA A 65 5.47 1.93 0.27
CA ALA A 65 4.88 2.70 1.36
C ALA A 65 5.92 3.37 2.29
N ALA A 66 7.07 2.73 2.52
CA ALA A 66 8.18 3.31 3.28
C ALA A 66 8.73 4.62 2.65
N GLY A 67 8.61 4.79 1.33
CA GLY A 67 9.04 5.98 0.61
C GLY A 67 8.06 7.15 0.63
N PHE A 68 6.82 6.96 1.08
CA PHE A 68 5.80 8.02 1.02
C PHE A 68 6.14 9.26 1.83
N VAL A 69 6.88 9.11 2.94
CA VAL A 69 7.39 10.25 3.71
C VAL A 69 8.35 11.11 2.90
N HIS A 70 9.13 10.51 1.99
CA HIS A 70 10.02 11.24 1.10
C HIS A 70 9.22 12.01 0.05
N GLU A 71 8.25 11.35 -0.58
CA GLU A 71 7.35 11.96 -1.57
C GLU A 71 6.59 13.16 -0.97
N ALA A 72 6.02 13.01 0.23
CA ALA A 72 5.35 14.10 0.91
C ALA A 72 6.30 15.29 1.19
N LYS A 73 7.55 15.02 1.61
CA LYS A 73 8.57 16.07 1.81
C LYS A 73 8.95 16.79 0.52
N LEU A 74 9.04 16.07 -0.60
CA LEU A 74 9.30 16.69 -1.90
C LEU A 74 8.21 17.70 -2.29
N HIS A 75 6.99 17.49 -1.82
CA HIS A 75 5.84 18.38 -2.00
C HIS A 75 5.62 19.35 -0.82
N VAL A 76 6.63 19.54 0.04
CA VAL A 76 6.66 20.53 1.12
C VAL A 76 5.65 20.24 2.24
N ALA A 77 5.20 18.99 2.37
CA ALA A 77 4.37 18.57 3.49
C ALA A 77 5.20 18.48 4.79
N ASP A 78 4.63 18.93 5.90
CA ASP A 78 5.17 18.65 7.24
C ASP A 78 4.97 17.15 7.54
N THR A 79 6.05 16.45 7.89
CA THR A 79 5.98 15.00 8.15
C THR A 79 6.07 14.66 9.62
N VAL A 80 5.11 13.87 10.11
CA VAL A 80 5.07 13.36 11.49
C VAL A 80 5.15 11.84 11.46
N GLN A 81 5.86 11.28 12.43
CA GLN A 81 5.92 9.85 12.63
C GLN A 81 5.48 9.48 14.04
N LEU A 82 4.52 8.56 14.15
CA LEU A 82 3.98 8.09 15.41
C LEU A 82 4.17 6.57 15.51
N ASN A 83 5.29 6.17 16.10
CA ASN A 83 5.66 4.77 16.26
C ASN A 83 6.14 4.48 17.69
N LEU A 84 5.96 3.22 18.11
CA LEU A 84 6.48 2.72 19.38
C LEU A 84 8.02 2.65 19.38
N GLU A 85 8.60 2.29 18.23
CA GLU A 85 10.03 2.25 18.00
C GLU A 85 10.42 3.37 17.04
N SER A 86 11.56 4.02 17.28
CA SER A 86 12.11 5.01 16.35
C SER A 86 12.56 4.30 15.08
N ILE A 87 12.04 4.72 13.94
CA ILE A 87 12.64 4.32 12.66
C ILE A 87 13.85 5.21 12.43
N GLN A 88 15.02 4.61 12.19
CA GLN A 88 16.09 5.34 11.52
C GLN A 88 15.66 5.53 10.07
N LEU A 89 15.08 6.68 9.77
CA LEU A 89 15.03 7.17 8.40
C LEU A 89 16.47 7.47 8.03
N ASP A 90 17.18 6.46 7.53
CA ASP A 90 18.53 6.63 7.02
C ASP A 90 18.49 7.81 6.05
N SER A 91 19.26 8.85 6.38
CA SER A 91 19.34 10.10 5.61
C SER A 91 20.00 9.92 4.24
N GLU A 92 20.05 8.71 3.69
CA GLU A 92 20.71 8.37 2.45
C GLU A 92 20.14 7.06 1.88
N VAL A 93 19.15 7.17 0.99
CA VAL A 93 19.06 6.22 -0.12
C VAL A 93 19.03 7.07 -1.38
N ALA A 94 20.22 7.17 -1.97
CA ALA A 94 20.44 7.66 -3.31
C ALA A 94 19.38 7.08 -4.25
N ALA A 95 18.88 7.93 -5.15
CA ALA A 95 18.31 7.49 -6.40
C ALA A 95 19.17 6.36 -6.97
N ALA A 96 18.64 5.14 -6.97
CA ALA A 96 19.21 4.05 -7.75
C ALA A 96 18.84 4.28 -9.23
N PRO A 97 19.74 3.93 -10.17
CA PRO A 97 19.72 4.40 -11.56
C PRO A 97 18.52 3.97 -12.40
#